data_AF-A0A164IS19-F1
#
_entry.id   AF-A0A164IS19-F1
#
_cell.length_a   1.000
_cell.length_b   1.000
_cell.length_c   1.000
_cell.angle_alpha   90.00
_cell.angle_beta   90.00
_cell.angle_gamma   90.00
#
_symmetry.space_group_name_H-M   'P 1'
#
loop_
_entity.id
_entity.type
_entity.pdbx_description
1 polymer ?
#
loop_
_entity_poly.entity_id
_entity_poly.type
_entity_poly.pdbx_seq_one_letter_code
_entity_poly.pdbx_strand_id
1 'polypeptide(L)'
;MKNNYVFKQKTVLELGGGMTCLASFAVAKTSDAMLVACTDGNPASVENVKRIIEHNNLSSTCPITAQVLDWKNESSFKEMESMWDVILCADCLFFDDGREALVDTMRQITTRNVSREMFI
;
A
#
# COMPACT_ATOMS: atom_id res chain seq x y z
N MET A 1 4.72 6.64 -14.95
CA MET A 1 5.73 6.63 -13.87
C MET A 1 7.09 6.23 -14.46
N LYS A 2 8.24 6.78 -14.00
CA LYS A 2 9.57 6.50 -14.59
C LYS A 2 10.10 5.08 -14.36
N ASN A 3 9.86 4.49 -13.18
CA ASN A 3 10.39 3.18 -12.79
C ASN A 3 9.30 2.09 -12.76
N ASN A 4 8.36 2.12 -13.70
CA ASN A 4 7.19 1.21 -13.66
C ASN A 4 7.56 -0.28 -13.79
N TYR A 5 8.72 -0.61 -14.36
CA TYR A 5 9.24 -1.98 -14.47
C TYR A 5 9.44 -2.66 -13.11
N VAL A 6 9.68 -1.87 -12.05
CA VAL A 6 9.82 -2.35 -10.67
C VAL A 6 8.58 -3.10 -10.22
N PHE A 7 7.40 -2.69 -10.69
CA PHE A 7 6.10 -3.21 -10.25
C PHE A 7 5.53 -4.29 -11.17
N LYS A 8 6.21 -4.59 -12.28
CA LYS A 8 5.71 -5.56 -13.26
C LYS A 8 5.55 -6.94 -12.60
N GLN A 9 4.33 -7.47 -12.65
CA GLN A 9 3.94 -8.77 -12.09
C GLN A 9 4.19 -8.90 -10.58
N LYS A 10 4.21 -7.78 -9.86
CA LYS A 10 4.37 -7.74 -8.40
C LYS A 10 3.07 -7.38 -7.71
N THR A 11 2.88 -7.84 -6.49
CA THR A 11 1.85 -7.32 -5.57
C THR A 11 2.39 -6.11 -4.83
N VAL A 12 1.59 -5.05 -4.72
CA VAL A 12 2.03 -3.76 -4.17
C VAL A 12 1.09 -3.31 -3.06
N LEU A 13 1.66 -2.88 -1.94
CA LEU A 13 0.94 -2.29 -0.81
C LEU A 13 1.41 -0.86 -0.59
N GLU A 14 0.49 0.09 -0.41
CA GLU A 14 0.80 1.42 0.11
C GLU A 14 0.31 1.54 1.55
N LEU A 15 1.23 1.91 2.45
CA LEU A 15 0.97 2.23 3.85
C LEU A 15 0.81 3.74 4.01
N GLY A 16 -0.25 4.17 4.71
CA GLY A 16 -0.45 5.58 5.06
C GLY A 16 -0.66 6.49 3.85
N GLY A 17 -1.38 6.02 2.82
CA GLY A 17 -1.57 6.78 1.58
C GLY A 17 -2.53 7.99 1.71
N GLY A 18 -3.09 8.22 2.91
CA GLY A 18 -3.98 9.33 3.19
C GLY A 18 -5.25 9.31 2.35
N MET A 19 -5.79 10.49 2.09
CA MET A 19 -7.07 10.68 1.39
C MET A 19 -7.07 10.17 -0.05
N THR A 20 -5.91 9.86 -0.64
CA THR A 20 -5.81 9.59 -2.09
C THR A 20 -5.08 8.30 -2.45
N CYS A 21 -4.09 7.87 -1.66
CA CYS A 21 -3.18 6.79 -2.02
C CYS A 21 -2.56 7.00 -3.41
N LEU A 22 -2.14 8.24 -3.71
CA LEU A 22 -1.76 8.65 -5.05
C LEU A 22 -0.64 7.78 -5.66
N ALA A 23 0.28 7.26 -4.83
CA ALA A 23 1.33 6.36 -5.30
C ALA A 23 0.74 5.06 -5.86
N SER A 24 -0.20 4.43 -5.14
CA SER A 24 -0.94 3.25 -5.62
C SER A 24 -1.68 3.51 -6.91
N PHE A 25 -2.34 4.67 -7.04
CA PHE A 25 -3.02 5.04 -8.29
C PHE A 25 -2.05 5.18 -9.46
N ALA A 26 -0.89 5.79 -9.24
CA ALA A 26 0.15 5.89 -10.25
C ALA A 26 0.67 4.50 -10.66
N VAL A 27 0.85 3.58 -9.71
CA VAL A 27 1.26 2.19 -9.97
C VAL A 27 0.18 1.45 -10.76
N ALA A 28 -1.06 1.41 -10.25
CA ALA A 28 -2.17 0.68 -10.86
C ALA A 28 -2.48 1.16 -12.28
N LYS A 29 -2.27 2.44 -12.57
CA LYS A 29 -2.55 3.01 -13.90
C LYS A 29 -1.39 2.89 -14.89
N THR A 30 -0.14 2.85 -14.40
CA THR A 30 1.04 3.02 -15.28
C THR A 30 2.03 1.86 -15.27
N SER A 31 1.69 0.76 -14.59
CA SER A 31 2.49 -0.47 -14.53
C SER A 31 1.64 -1.71 -14.74
N ASP A 32 2.29 -2.85 -14.97
CA ASP A 32 1.66 -4.17 -15.09
C ASP A 32 1.66 -4.91 -13.73
N ALA A 33 1.28 -4.22 -12.65
CA ALA A 33 1.20 -4.81 -11.32
C ALA A 33 0.10 -5.89 -11.25
N MET A 34 0.30 -6.91 -10.43
CA MET A 34 -0.65 -8.02 -10.27
C MET A 34 -1.83 -7.63 -9.38
N LEU A 35 -1.55 -6.87 -8.31
CA LEU A 35 -2.51 -6.38 -7.34
C LEU A 35 -1.93 -5.12 -6.69
N VAL A 36 -2.76 -4.12 -6.46
CA VAL A 36 -2.40 -2.92 -5.68
C VAL A 36 -3.38 -2.79 -4.51
N ALA A 37 -2.86 -2.68 -3.30
CA ALA A 37 -3.65 -2.42 -2.10
C ALA A 37 -3.30 -1.07 -1.49
N CYS A 38 -4.33 -0.25 -1.29
CA CYS A 38 -4.25 1.06 -0.66
C CYS A 38 -4.61 0.93 0.81
N THR A 39 -3.79 1.48 1.72
CA THR A 39 -4.13 1.47 3.15
C THR A 39 -3.87 2.79 3.84
N ASP A 40 -4.69 3.09 4.83
CA ASP A 40 -4.52 4.19 5.75
C ASP A 40 -5.13 3.85 7.11
N GLY A 41 -4.63 4.45 8.18
CA GLY A 41 -5.17 4.26 9.54
C GLY A 41 -6.49 5.02 9.77
N ASN A 42 -6.80 6.02 8.94
CA ASN A 42 -8.02 6.81 9.03
C ASN A 42 -9.15 6.23 8.16
N PRO A 43 -10.25 5.72 8.75
CA PRO A 43 -11.36 5.15 7.99
C PRO A 43 -12.00 6.11 6.98
N ALA A 44 -12.03 7.42 7.27
CA ALA A 44 -12.57 8.42 6.35
C ALA A 44 -11.68 8.58 5.10
N SER A 45 -10.36 8.44 5.27
CA SER A 45 -9.42 8.45 4.15
C SER A 45 -9.63 7.24 3.25
N VAL A 46 -9.72 6.05 3.85
CA VAL A 46 -9.97 4.79 3.13
C VAL A 46 -11.31 4.82 2.38
N GLU A 47 -12.36 5.33 3.02
CA GLU A 47 -13.67 5.50 2.38
C GLU A 47 -13.60 6.46 1.18
N ASN A 48 -12.83 7.54 1.28
CA ASN A 48 -12.59 8.43 0.14
C ASN A 48 -11.84 7.71 -0.99
N VAL A 49 -10.81 6.92 -0.67
CA VAL A 49 -10.05 6.14 -1.64
C VAL A 49 -10.95 5.13 -2.38
N LYS A 50 -11.85 4.43 -1.68
CA LYS A 50 -12.83 3.53 -2.31
C LYS A 50 -13.67 4.24 -3.36
N ARG A 51 -14.15 5.45 -3.07
CA ARG A 51 -14.88 6.28 -4.05
C ARG A 51 -14.00 6.63 -5.24
N ILE A 52 -12.74 7.00 -5.02
CA ILE A 52 -11.81 7.30 -6.12
C ILE A 52 -11.61 6.06 -7.02
N ILE A 53 -11.46 4.87 -6.43
CA ILE A 53 -11.35 3.60 -7.17
C ILE A 53 -12.59 3.40 -8.07
N GLU A 54 -13.78 3.52 -7.49
CA GLU A 54 -15.06 3.36 -8.21
C GLU A 54 -15.18 4.35 -9.39
N HIS A 55 -14.85 5.62 -9.16
CA HIS A 55 -15.00 6.67 -10.18
C HIS A 55 -13.99 6.55 -11.32
N ASN A 56 -12.80 6.00 -11.08
CA ASN A 56 -11.75 5.89 -12.10
C ASN A 56 -11.79 4.55 -12.86
N ASN A 57 -12.67 3.62 -12.48
CA ASN A 57 -12.84 2.30 -13.10
C ASN A 57 -11.51 1.54 -13.33
N LEU A 58 -10.58 1.67 -12.37
CA LEU A 58 -9.21 1.16 -12.49
C LEU A 58 -9.12 -0.36 -12.44
N SER A 59 -10.17 -1.02 -11.96
CA SER A 59 -10.34 -2.47 -11.92
C SER A 59 -10.16 -3.13 -13.29
N SER A 60 -10.33 -2.36 -14.38
CA SER A 60 -10.13 -2.81 -15.76
C SER A 60 -8.67 -2.93 -16.19
N THR A 61 -7.74 -2.26 -15.49
CA THR A 61 -6.30 -2.25 -15.81
C THR A 61 -5.51 -3.12 -14.82
N CYS A 62 -5.75 -2.93 -13.53
CA CYS A 62 -5.10 -3.66 -12.45
C CYS A 62 -6.09 -3.76 -11.27
N PRO A 63 -6.26 -4.93 -10.63
CA PRO A 63 -7.02 -5.03 -9.39
C PRO A 63 -6.45 -4.06 -8.35
N ILE A 64 -7.29 -3.13 -7.89
CA ILE A 64 -6.95 -2.17 -6.85
C ILE A 64 -7.98 -2.24 -5.71
N THR A 65 -7.50 -2.32 -4.47
CA THR A 65 -8.34 -2.40 -3.27
C THR A 65 -7.97 -1.31 -2.28
N ALA A 66 -8.88 -1.04 -1.34
CA ALA A 66 -8.63 -0.11 -0.24
C ALA A 66 -9.20 -0.63 1.08
N GLN A 67 -8.38 -0.63 2.12
CA GLN A 67 -8.76 -1.09 3.46
C GLN A 67 -8.09 -0.27 4.57
N VAL A 68 -8.69 -0.30 5.75
CA VAL A 68 -8.09 0.29 6.94
C VAL A 68 -6.96 -0.61 7.42
N LEU A 69 -5.81 -0.01 7.72
CA LEU A 69 -4.68 -0.68 8.35
C LEU A 69 -4.13 0.25 9.42
N ASP A 70 -4.18 -0.20 10.67
CA ASP A 70 -3.66 0.53 11.81
C ASP A 70 -2.34 -0.12 12.23
N TRP A 71 -1.24 0.62 12.05
CA TRP A 71 0.11 0.15 12.39
C TRP A 71 0.25 -0.27 13.86
N LYS A 72 -0.57 0.28 14.76
CA LYS A 72 -0.56 -0.03 16.20
C LYS A 72 -1.40 -1.26 16.54
N ASN A 73 -2.14 -1.81 15.57
CA ASN A 73 -3.03 -2.95 15.76
C ASN A 73 -2.63 -4.10 14.83
N GLU A 74 -1.87 -5.06 15.36
CA GLU A 74 -1.37 -6.24 14.63
C GLU A 74 -2.48 -7.03 13.92
N SER A 75 -3.66 -7.13 14.54
CA SER A 75 -4.80 -7.83 13.93
C SER A 75 -5.25 -7.22 12.60
N SER A 76 -4.93 -5.95 12.33
CA SER A 76 -5.30 -5.25 11.10
C SER A 76 -4.47 -5.66 9.88
N PHE A 77 -3.29 -6.26 10.07
CA PHE A 77 -2.37 -6.63 8.99
C PHE A 77 -1.84 -8.07 9.07
N LYS A 78 -2.24 -8.85 10.08
CA LYS A 78 -1.78 -10.23 10.25
C LYS A 78 -2.10 -11.13 9.06
N GLU A 79 -3.29 -11.00 8.48
CA GLU A 79 -3.66 -11.75 7.28
C GLU A 79 -2.87 -11.30 6.04
N MET A 80 -2.18 -10.17 6.13
CA MET A 80 -1.41 -9.57 5.06
C MET A 80 0.07 -9.96 5.05
N GLU A 81 0.48 -10.78 6.01
CA GLU A 81 1.84 -11.31 6.09
C GLU A 81 2.26 -11.99 4.78
N SER A 82 3.45 -11.63 4.29
CA SER A 82 4.07 -12.27 3.11
C SER A 82 3.35 -12.06 1.78
N MET A 83 2.25 -11.29 1.73
CA MET A 83 1.48 -11.09 0.49
C MET A 83 2.11 -10.11 -0.50
N TRP A 84 2.98 -9.18 -0.05
CA TRP A 84 3.36 -7.99 -0.82
C TRP A 84 4.81 -7.94 -1.29
N ASP A 85 5.05 -7.95 -2.60
CA ASP A 85 6.40 -7.86 -3.16
C ASP A 85 7.04 -6.48 -3.04
N VAL A 86 6.22 -5.44 -3.05
CA VAL A 86 6.66 -4.06 -2.85
C VAL A 86 5.76 -3.35 -1.84
N ILE A 87 6.39 -2.62 -0.93
CA ILE A 87 5.71 -1.72 0.01
C ILE A 87 6.13 -0.30 -0.32
N LEU A 88 5.14 0.59 -0.40
CA LEU A 88 5.27 2.01 -0.59
C LEU A 88 4.79 2.71 0.68
N CYS A 89 5.45 3.79 1.07
CA CYS A 89 4.93 4.77 2.00
C CYS A 89 5.48 6.13 1.60
N ALA A 90 4.66 7.17 1.62
CA ALA A 90 5.06 8.51 1.23
C ALA A 90 4.83 9.46 2.41
N ASP A 91 5.89 10.16 2.82
CA ASP A 91 5.83 11.15 3.90
C ASP A 91 5.19 10.64 5.21
N CYS A 92 5.49 9.39 5.60
CA CYS A 92 4.94 8.73 6.78
C CYS A 92 5.80 8.91 8.06
N LEU A 93 6.92 9.64 7.96
CA LEU A 93 7.93 9.74 9.04
C LEU A 93 7.84 11.03 9.87
N PHE A 94 6.82 11.85 9.66
CA PHE A 94 6.68 13.15 10.32
C PHE A 94 6.26 13.04 11.80
N PHE A 95 5.39 12.09 12.16
CA PHE A 95 4.96 11.88 13.55
C PHE A 95 5.85 10.86 14.26
N ASP A 96 6.50 11.29 15.35
CA ASP A 96 7.37 10.42 16.16
C ASP A 96 6.58 9.21 16.71
N ASP A 97 5.36 9.42 17.20
CA ASP A 97 4.47 8.41 17.79
C ASP A 97 4.05 7.28 16.84
N GLY A 98 4.27 7.44 15.53
CA GLY A 98 3.92 6.46 14.50
C GLY A 98 5.09 5.65 13.95
N ARG A 99 6.34 6.10 14.18
CA ARG A 99 7.53 5.53 13.51
C ARG A 99 7.82 4.09 13.92
N GLU A 100 7.80 3.80 15.22
CA GLU A 100 8.06 2.44 15.73
C GLU A 100 7.02 1.46 15.19
N ALA A 101 5.74 1.80 15.31
CA ALA A 101 4.64 1.00 14.79
C ALA A 101 4.73 0.77 13.28
N LEU A 102 5.12 1.79 12.50
CA LEU A 102 5.33 1.66 11.06
C LEU A 102 6.46 0.67 10.74
N VAL A 103 7.61 0.80 11.42
CA VAL A 103 8.77 -0.10 11.22
C VAL A 103 8.40 -1.53 11.58
N ASP A 104 7.71 -1.73 12.70
CA ASP A 104 7.27 -3.06 13.14
C ASP A 104 6.25 -3.67 12.16
N THR A 105 5.30 -2.87 11.68
CA THR A 105 4.35 -3.29 10.65
C THR A 105 5.09 -3.74 9.40
N MET A 106 5.99 -2.89 8.87
CA MET A 106 6.79 -3.20 7.68
C MET A 106 7.62 -4.47 7.88
N ARG A 107 8.25 -4.63 9.03
CA ARG A 107 9.02 -5.84 9.36
C ARG A 107 8.14 -7.07 9.31
N GLN A 108 6.99 -7.06 9.97
CA GLN A 108 6.09 -8.23 10.06
C GLN A 108 5.51 -8.62 8.70
N ILE A 109 5.07 -7.64 7.90
CA ILE A 109 4.52 -7.94 6.57
C ILE A 109 5.58 -8.38 5.55
N THR A 110 6.87 -8.10 5.79
CA THR A 110 7.99 -8.47 4.91
C THR A 110 8.74 -9.76 5.29
N THR A 111 8.63 -10.29 6.52
CA THR A 111 9.64 -11.18 7.12
C THR A 111 9.79 -12.61 6.54
N ARG A 112 9.24 -12.95 5.37
CA ARG A 112 9.38 -14.31 4.80
C ARG A 112 9.79 -14.43 3.33
N ASN A 113 10.17 -13.35 2.64
CA ASN A 113 10.64 -13.44 1.25
C ASN A 113 11.95 -12.67 1.01
N VAL A 114 12.97 -13.39 0.54
CA VAL A 114 14.38 -12.97 0.45
C VAL A 114 14.66 -12.03 -0.75
N SER A 115 13.63 -11.63 -1.52
CA SER A 115 13.78 -10.91 -2.79
C SER A 115 12.82 -9.71 -2.93
N ARG A 116 12.70 -8.85 -1.90
CA ARG A 116 11.78 -7.70 -1.93
C ARG A 116 12.52 -6.38 -1.80
N GLU A 117 12.12 -5.42 -2.63
CA GLU A 117 12.67 -4.06 -2.71
C GLU A 117 11.70 -3.11 -2.00
N MET A 118 12.26 -2.15 -1.25
CA MET A 118 11.52 -1.12 -0.52
C MET A 118 11.81 0.24 -1.14
N PHE A 119 10.76 1.02 -1.40
CA PHE A 119 10.89 2.38 -1.93
C PHE A 119 10.23 3.35 -0.95
N ILE A 120 11.02 4.31 -0.46
CA ILE A 120 10.61 5.45 0.37
C ILE A 120 10.73 6.70 -0.50
#